data_AF-D9SNT4-F1
#
_entry.id   AF-D9SNT4-F1
#
_cell.length_a   1.000
_cell.length_b   1.000
_cell.length_c   1.000
_cell.angle_alpha   90.00
_cell.angle_beta   90.00
_cell.angle_gamma   90.00
#
_symmetry.space_group_name_H-M   'P 1'
#
loop_
_entity.id
_entity.type
_entity.pdbx_description
1 polymer ?
#
loop_
_entity_poly.entity_id
_entity_poly.type
_entity_poly.pdbx_seq_one_letter_code
_entity_poly.pdbx_strand_id
1 'polypeptide(L)' 'MKVLSISSSNCLLSRSPYGVDVNGKSISELINEKLPEELVNYQKYSAKINVSIEIWDEDDLNITTTGYEL' A
#
# COMPACT_ATOMS: atom_id res chain seq x y z
N MET A 1 7.34 -9.39 -19.39
CA MET A 1 6.29 -8.99 -18.41
C MET A 1 6.91 -7.92 -17.52
N LYS A 2 6.32 -6.71 -17.48
CA LYS A 2 6.76 -5.64 -16.57
C LYS A 2 5.75 -5.58 -15.42
N VAL A 3 6.20 -5.62 -14.17
CA VAL A 3 5.33 -5.65 -12.98
C VAL A 3 5.78 -4.53 -12.04
N LEU A 4 4.83 -3.69 -11.62
CA LEU A 4 5.02 -2.75 -10.52
C LEU A 4 4.47 -3.39 -9.25
N SER A 5 5.33 -3.62 -8.26
CA SER A 5 4.95 -4.11 -6.94
C SER A 5 5.16 -3.00 -5.92
N ILE A 6 4.07 -2.57 -5.27
CA ILE A 6 4.10 -1.58 -4.19
C ILE A 6 3.71 -2.34 -2.92
N SER A 7 4.65 -2.49 -1.99
CA SER A 7 4.44 -3.20 -0.73
C SER A 7 5.16 -2.47 0.39
N SER A 8 4.49 -2.30 1.52
CA SER A 8 5.08 -1.81 2.76
C SER A 8 4.29 -2.41 3.92
N SER A 9 5.00 -2.82 4.97
CA SER A 9 4.42 -3.39 6.19
C SER A 9 4.03 -2.33 7.21
N ASN A 10 4.40 -1.06 6.98
CA ASN A 10 4.10 0.05 7.89
C ASN A 10 3.71 1.28 7.07
N CYS A 11 2.42 1.41 6.77
CA CYS A 11 1.86 2.53 6.05
C CYS A 11 0.65 3.06 6.79
N LEU A 12 0.54 4.38 6.83
CA LEU A 12 -0.65 5.07 7.29
C LEU A 12 -1.60 5.25 6.13
N LEU A 13 -2.82 4.74 6.29
CA LEU A 13 -3.90 4.95 5.36
C LEU A 13 -4.77 6.10 5.87
N SER A 14 -4.90 7.15 5.06
CA SER A 14 -5.72 8.31 5.39
C SER A 14 -6.73 8.57 4.29
N ARG A 15 -7.88 9.12 4.65
CA ARG A 15 -8.91 9.53 3.70
C ARG A 15 -8.87 11.04 3.51
N SER A 16 -8.86 11.49 2.26
CA SER A 16 -8.99 12.88 1.88
C SER A 16 -10.30 13.09 1.09
N PRO A 17 -10.75 14.35 0.85
CA PRO A 17 -11.90 14.61 -0.02
C PRO A 17 -11.72 14.09 -1.45
N TYR A 18 -10.47 13.89 -1.88
CA TYR A 18 -10.11 13.49 -3.23
C TYR A 18 -9.81 11.99 -3.37
N GLY A 19 -9.72 11.23 -2.26
CA GLY A 19 -9.50 9.79 -2.32
C GLY A 19 -8.90 9.18 -1.04
N VAL A 20 -8.14 8.11 -1.26
CA VAL A 20 -7.38 7.41 -0.22
C VAL A 20 -5.90 7.65 -0.48
N ASP A 21 -5.21 8.07 0.57
CA ASP A 21 -3.79 8.37 0.54
C ASP A 21 -3.05 7.36 1.41
N VAL A 22 -1.88 6.93 0.94
CA VAL A 22 -0.96 6.03 1.64
C VAL A 22 0.30 6.84 1.96
N ASN A 23 0.60 7.02 3.24
CA ASN A 23 1.67 7.90 3.72
C ASN A 23 1.61 9.32 3.12
N GLY A 24 0.39 9.86 2.95
CA GLY A 24 0.16 11.19 2.40
C GLY A 24 0.32 11.32 0.88
N LYS A 25 0.47 10.20 0.14
CA LYS A 25 0.46 10.19 -1.33
C LYS A 25 -0.74 9.42 -1.86
N SER A 26 -1.35 9.95 -2.91
CA SER A 26 -2.40 9.23 -3.65
C SER A 26 -1.81 8.02 -4.39
N ILE A 27 -2.64 6.99 -4.59
CA ILE A 27 -2.25 5.80 -5.37
C ILE A 27 -1.77 6.19 -6.77
N SER A 28 -2.40 7.19 -7.39
CA SER A 28 -2.00 7.71 -8.70
C SER A 28 -0.58 8.27 -8.70
N GLU A 29 -0.19 9.02 -7.67
CA GLU A 29 1.17 9.56 -7.55
C GLU A 29 2.19 8.43 -7.39
N LEU A 30 1.88 7.44 -6.54
CA LEU A 30 2.74 6.26 -6.33
C LEU A 30 2.98 5.46 -7.61
N ILE A 31 1.94 5.30 -8.43
CA ILE A 31 2.04 4.60 -9.71
C ILE A 31 2.84 5.43 -10.71
N ASN A 32 2.51 6.72 -10.87
CA ASN A 32 3.16 7.60 -11.84
C ASN A 32 4.67 7.79 -11.57
N GLU A 33 5.10 7.82 -10.31
CA GLU A 33 6.52 7.91 -9.94
C GLU A 33 7.36 6.71 -10.39
N LYS A 34 6.74 5.55 -10.65
CA LYS A 34 7.42 4.27 -10.90
C LYS A 34 7.04 3.60 -12.21
N LEU A 35 6.13 4.19 -12.99
CA LEU A 35 5.82 3.71 -14.33
C LEU A 35 7.03 3.94 -15.26
N PRO A 36 7.39 2.94 -16.10
CA PRO A 36 8.41 3.13 -17.11
C PRO A 36 8.05 4.27 -18.07
N GLU A 37 8.99 5.18 -18.34
CA GLU A 37 8.82 6.29 -19.30
C GLU A 37 8.46 5.82 -20.72
N GLU A 38 8.78 4.57 -21.02
CA GLU A 38 8.52 3.89 -22.29
C GLU A 38 7.03 3.60 -22.54
N LEU A 39 6.19 3.67 -21.49
CA LEU A 39 4.74 3.53 -21.63
C LEU A 39 4.19 4.83 -22.22
N VAL A 40 3.89 4.77 -23.52
CA VAL A 40 3.43 5.92 -24.29
C VAL A 40 2.08 6.38 -23.76
N ASN A 41 1.96 7.67 -23.45
CA ASN A 41 0.68 8.30 -23.15
C ASN A 41 -0.36 7.89 -24.23
N TYR A 42 -1.58 7.57 -23.81
CA TYR A 42 -2.74 7.22 -24.66
C TYR A 42 -2.87 5.77 -25.18
N GLN A 43 -1.94 4.85 -24.89
CA GLN A 43 -2.20 3.42 -25.16
C GLN A 43 -3.02 2.75 -24.06
N LYS A 44 -4.08 2.03 -24.44
CA LYS A 44 -4.84 1.16 -23.54
C LYS A 44 -4.07 -0.15 -23.36
N TYR A 45 -3.34 -0.29 -22.26
CA TYR A 45 -2.67 -1.54 -21.90
C TYR A 45 -3.61 -2.45 -21.11
N SER A 46 -3.75 -3.70 -21.55
CA SER A 46 -4.39 -4.72 -20.71
C SER A 46 -3.50 -5.00 -19.50
N ALA A 47 -4.05 -4.79 -18.30
CA ALA A 47 -3.32 -4.96 -17.05
C ALA A 47 -4.09 -5.89 -16.09
N LYS A 48 -3.34 -6.68 -15.33
CA LYS A 48 -3.84 -7.40 -14.16
C LYS A 48 -3.45 -6.61 -12.91
N ILE A 49 -4.41 -6.33 -12.03
CA ILE A 49 -4.18 -5.61 -10.77
C ILE A 49 -4.53 -6.55 -9.62
N ASN A 50 -3.68 -6.61 -8.59
CA ASN A 50 -4.00 -7.22 -7.30
C ASN A 50 -3.69 -6.19 -6.22
N VAL A 51 -4.66 -5.92 -5.32
CA VAL A 51 -4.50 -5.01 -4.18
C VAL A 51 -4.86 -5.79 -2.92
N SER A 52 -3.98 -5.76 -1.91
CA SER A 52 -4.22 -6.29 -0.57
C SER A 52 -3.96 -5.18 0.43
N ILE A 53 -4.88 -4.97 1.37
CA ILE A 53 -4.75 -3.99 2.44
C ILE A 53 -5.02 -4.72 3.75
N GLU A 54 -4.04 -4.74 4.64
CA GLU A 54 -4.15 -5.26 6.00
C GLU A 54 -4.17 -4.06 6.94
N ILE A 55 -5.31 -3.83 7.61
CA ILE A 55 -5.46 -2.78 8.61
C ILE A 55 -5.31 -3.45 9.96
N TRP A 56 -4.35 -2.96 10.74
CA TRP A 56 -4.11 -3.38 12.11
C TRP A 56 -4.92 -2.43 12.98
N ASP A 57 -5.90 -2.95 13.71
CA ASP A 57 -6.61 -2.16 14.71
C ASP A 57 -5.66 -1.86 15.89
N GLU A 58 -6.01 -0.88 16.72
CA GLU A 58 -5.49 -0.79 18.08
C GLU A 58 -6.05 -1.96 18.91
N ASP A 59 -5.74 -3.20 18.54
CA ASP A 59 -5.86 -4.30 19.48
C ASP A 59 -4.77 -4.08 20.54
N ASP A 60 -5.18 -3.97 21.81
CA ASP A 60 -4.29 -3.86 22.95
C ASP A 60 -3.13 -4.85 22.81
N LEU A 61 -1.91 -4.40 23.13
CA LEU A 61 -0.72 -5.25 23.13
C LEU A 61 -0.93 -6.40 24.12
N ASN A 62 -1.33 -7.57 23.61
CA ASN A 62 -1.65 -8.72 24.43
C ASN A 62 -0.37 -9.49 24.76
N ILE A 63 0.36 -9.03 25.79
CA ILE A 63 1.55 -9.69 26.29
C ILE A 63 1.11 -10.90 27.12
N THR A 64 1.33 -12.10 26.61
CA THR A 64 1.17 -13.35 27.38
C THR A 64 2.55 -13.92 27.71
N THR A 65 2.86 -14.01 28.99
CA THR A 65 4.07 -14.67 29.49
C THR A 65 3.70 -16.01 30.13
N THR A 66 4.25 -17.10 29.61
CA THR A 66 4.12 -18.43 30.19
C THR A 66 5.45 -18.85 30.79
N GLY A 67 5.51 -19.06 32.11
CA GLY A 67 6.70 -19.59 32.80
C GLY A 67 7.77 -18.57 33.20
N TYR A 68 7.49 -17.26 33.12
CA TYR A 68 8.31 -16.25 33.79
C TYR A 68 7.91 -16.19 35.27
N GLU A 69 8.76 -16.71 36.15
CA GLU A 69 8.70 -16.42 37.59
C GLU A 69 9.55 -15.16 37.87
N LEU A 70 9.02 -14.28 38.74
CA LEU A 70 9.67 -13.05 39.22
C LEU A 70 10.97 -13.35 39.99
#